data_AF-A0A7V7F517-F1
#
_entry.id   AF-A0A7V7F517-F1
#
_cell.length_a   1.000
_cell.length_b   1.000
_cell.length_c   1.000
_cell.angle_alpha   90.00
_cell.angle_beta   90.00
_cell.angle_gamma   90.00
#
_symmetry.space_group_name_H-M   'P 1'
#
loop_
_entity.id
_entity.type
_entity.pdbx_description
1 polymer ?
#
loop_
_entity_poly.entity_id
_entity_poly.type
_entity_poly.pdbx_seq_one_letter_code
_entity_poly.pdbx_strand_id
1 'polypeptide(L)'
;MKTNFMPWKTIMLGGLMLMATNALAEKSSMTMGEKMFMDPHLSGSTNANSCNSCHAQGQGLAGAATNPDLGQAINNCLMANMGGHKMDGRSAEMRSMKMYVMAMVTHQ
;
A
#
# COMPACT_ATOMS: atom_id res chain seq x y z
N MET A 1 50.92 -11.68 -52.51
CA MET A 1 50.25 -12.95 -52.18
C MET A 1 49.30 -12.73 -51.01
N LYS A 2 48.01 -13.01 -51.25
CA LYS A 2 46.95 -13.48 -50.34
C LYS A 2 46.55 -12.65 -49.09
N THR A 3 45.40 -12.00 -49.27
CA THR A 3 44.33 -11.65 -48.33
C THR A 3 44.07 -12.66 -47.20
N ASN A 4 43.57 -12.18 -46.06
CA ASN A 4 42.55 -12.78 -45.17
C ASN A 4 42.15 -11.68 -44.16
N PHE A 5 41.16 -10.81 -44.40
CA PHE A 5 39.70 -11.06 -44.33
C PHE A 5 39.31 -12.07 -43.25
N MET A 6 38.97 -11.57 -42.05
CA MET A 6 38.17 -12.31 -41.08
C MET A 6 37.10 -11.40 -40.45
N PRO A 7 35.92 -11.97 -40.17
CA PRO A 7 34.63 -11.33 -40.43
C PRO A 7 34.04 -10.59 -39.23
N TRP A 8 33.23 -9.58 -39.54
CA TRP A 8 32.26 -8.82 -38.74
C TRP A 8 31.19 -9.69 -38.01
N LYS A 9 31.43 -10.98 -37.75
CA LYS A 9 30.49 -11.84 -37.02
C LYS A 9 30.63 -11.73 -35.51
N THR A 10 30.42 -10.54 -34.95
CA THR A 10 30.07 -10.42 -33.51
C THR A 10 29.32 -9.11 -33.22
N ILE A 11 28.28 -8.81 -34.01
CA ILE A 11 27.16 -8.01 -33.47
C ILE A 11 26.43 -8.96 -32.50
N MET A 12 26.85 -8.97 -31.24
CA MET A 12 26.05 -9.55 -30.16
C MET A 12 24.85 -8.63 -29.95
N LEU A 13 23.76 -8.93 -30.68
CA LEU A 13 22.39 -8.61 -30.32
C LEU A 13 22.11 -9.15 -28.91
N GLY A 14 22.46 -8.38 -27.87
CA GLY A 14 21.93 -8.56 -26.53
C GLY A 14 20.57 -7.90 -26.46
N GLY A 15 19.51 -8.64 -26.81
CA GLY A 15 18.14 -8.15 -26.80
C GLY A 15 17.75 -7.59 -25.44
N LEU A 16 17.39 -6.30 -25.42
CA LEU A 16 16.74 -5.63 -24.29
C LEU A 16 15.37 -6.27 -24.09
N MET A 17 15.30 -7.29 -23.24
CA MET A 17 14.05 -7.93 -22.85
C MET A 17 13.31 -6.99 -21.89
N LEU A 18 12.43 -6.15 -22.45
CA LEU A 18 11.47 -5.36 -21.67
C LEU A 18 10.53 -6.35 -20.96
N MET A 19 10.80 -6.61 -19.68
CA MET A 19 9.82 -7.21 -18.77
C MET A 19 8.69 -6.20 -18.57
N ALA A 20 7.62 -6.32 -19.36
CA ALA A 20 6.38 -5.62 -19.11
C ALA A 20 5.79 -6.16 -17.80
N THR A 21 6.07 -5.48 -16.69
CA THR A 21 5.41 -5.75 -15.42
C THR A 21 3.99 -5.24 -15.54
N ASN A 22 3.04 -6.15 -15.72
CA ASN A 22 1.63 -5.86 -15.52
C ASN A 22 1.43 -5.57 -14.03
N ALA A 23 1.58 -4.31 -13.64
CA ALA A 23 1.13 -3.85 -12.34
C ALA A 23 -0.40 -4.05 -12.32
N LEU A 24 -0.85 -5.15 -11.71
CA LEU A 24 -2.24 -5.32 -11.33
C LEU A 24 -2.53 -4.18 -10.36
N ALA A 25 -3.16 -3.12 -10.85
CA ALA A 25 -3.67 -2.06 -10.00
C ALA A 25 -4.73 -2.68 -9.10
N GLU A 26 -4.35 -3.01 -7.86
CA GLU A 26 -5.32 -3.50 -6.88
C GLU A 26 -6.46 -2.47 -6.76
N LYS A 27 -7.69 -2.96 -6.81
CA LYS A 27 -8.87 -2.10 -6.71
C LYS A 27 -9.17 -1.87 -5.23
N SER A 28 -9.41 -0.62 -4.86
CA SER A 28 -9.84 -0.29 -3.50
C SER A 28 -11.20 -0.91 -3.18
N SER A 29 -11.39 -1.39 -1.95
CA SER A 29 -12.64 -2.03 -1.51
C SER A 29 -12.86 -1.92 0.01
N MET A 30 -14.12 -2.01 0.43
CA MET A 30 -14.48 -2.06 1.85
C MET A 30 -13.85 -3.25 2.58
N THR A 31 -13.90 -4.44 1.97
CA THR A 31 -13.32 -5.67 2.54
C THR A 31 -11.81 -5.59 2.72
N MET A 32 -11.10 -4.92 1.81
CA MET A 32 -9.66 -4.68 1.99
C MET A 32 -9.41 -3.76 3.18
N GLY A 33 -10.18 -2.67 3.29
CA GLY A 33 -10.09 -1.74 4.43
C GLY A 33 -10.34 -2.43 5.77
N GLU A 34 -11.37 -3.25 5.85
CA GLU A 34 -11.70 -4.06 7.04
C GLU A 34 -10.56 -5.00 7.44
N LYS A 35 -10.04 -5.78 6.49
CA LYS A 35 -8.93 -6.71 6.74
C LYS A 35 -7.71 -5.99 7.31
N MET A 36 -7.32 -4.87 6.70
CA MET A 36 -6.19 -4.08 7.17
C MET A 36 -6.45 -3.44 8.54
N PHE A 37 -7.68 -3.01 8.81
CA PHE A 37 -8.04 -2.41 10.10
C PHE A 37 -7.91 -3.41 11.26
N MET A 38 -8.10 -4.70 10.97
CA MET A 38 -7.96 -5.79 11.94
C MET A 38 -6.55 -6.37 12.02
N ASP A 39 -5.66 -6.05 11.07
CA ASP A 39 -4.34 -6.68 10.93
C ASP A 39 -3.28 -6.07 11.87
N PRO A 40 -2.74 -6.82 12.85
CA PRO A 40 -1.67 -6.34 13.70
C PRO A 40 -0.31 -6.23 12.99
N HIS A 41 -0.17 -6.82 11.79
CA HIS A 41 1.06 -6.79 11.00
C HIS A 41 1.02 -5.78 9.85
N LEU A 42 -0.01 -4.92 9.81
CA LEU A 42 -0.22 -3.94 8.76
C LEU A 42 1.06 -3.12 8.51
N SER A 43 1.51 -3.10 7.26
CA SER A 43 2.69 -2.35 6.82
C SER A 43 3.97 -2.60 7.64
N GLY A 44 4.19 -3.85 8.07
CA GLY A 44 5.37 -4.23 8.84
C GLY A 44 5.33 -3.75 10.29
N SER A 45 4.14 -3.54 10.85
CA SER A 45 3.94 -3.23 12.27
C SER A 45 4.63 -4.27 13.17
N THR A 46 5.21 -3.78 14.26
CA THR A 46 6.17 -4.53 15.08
C THR A 46 5.60 -4.97 16.43
N ASN A 47 4.37 -4.56 16.74
CA ASN A 47 3.67 -4.96 17.97
C ASN A 47 2.37 -5.71 17.66
N ALA A 48 1.65 -6.10 18.71
CA ALA A 48 0.42 -6.89 18.58
C ALA A 48 -0.85 -6.04 18.40
N ASN A 49 -0.71 -4.71 18.29
CA ASN A 49 -1.86 -3.82 18.16
C ASN A 49 -2.33 -3.78 16.71
N SER A 50 -3.64 -3.68 16.50
CA SER A 50 -4.26 -3.31 15.23
C SER A 50 -5.10 -2.05 15.41
N CYS A 51 -5.57 -1.44 14.32
CA CYS A 51 -6.48 -0.30 14.42
C CYS A 51 -7.72 -0.66 15.24
N ASN A 52 -8.26 -1.87 15.06
CA ASN A 52 -9.41 -2.38 15.82
C ASN A 52 -9.13 -2.56 17.32
N SER A 53 -7.90 -2.84 17.72
CA SER A 53 -7.58 -3.01 19.16
C SER A 53 -7.75 -1.72 19.97
N CYS A 54 -7.59 -0.55 19.33
CA CYS A 54 -7.78 0.76 19.96
C CYS A 54 -9.11 1.43 19.57
N HIS A 55 -9.59 1.20 18.35
CA HIS A 55 -10.80 1.81 17.78
C HIS A 55 -11.92 0.78 17.57
N ALA A 56 -12.11 -0.10 18.56
CA ALA A 56 -13.13 -1.13 18.51
C ALA A 56 -14.50 -0.51 18.21
N GLN A 57 -15.19 -1.07 17.22
CA GLN A 57 -16.52 -0.61 16.81
C GLN A 57 -16.59 0.89 16.45
N GLY A 58 -15.47 1.54 16.11
CA GLY A 58 -15.43 2.96 15.71
C GLY A 58 -15.18 3.94 16.85
N GLN A 59 -14.92 3.45 18.07
CA GLN A 59 -14.63 4.30 19.23
C GLN A 59 -13.49 5.28 18.94
N GLY A 60 -13.72 6.57 19.24
CA GLY A 60 -12.72 7.63 19.03
C GLY A 60 -12.51 8.07 17.58
N LEU A 61 -13.30 7.57 16.62
CA LEU A 61 -13.19 7.94 15.20
C LEU A 61 -14.15 9.04 14.74
N ALA A 62 -14.99 9.62 15.62
CA ALA A 62 -16.00 10.61 15.25
C ALA A 62 -15.48 11.78 14.38
N GLY A 63 -14.24 12.23 14.61
CA GLY A 63 -13.60 13.30 13.83
C GLY A 63 -13.09 12.88 12.44
N ALA A 64 -13.09 11.59 12.10
CA ALA A 64 -12.51 11.09 10.85
C ALA A 64 -13.31 11.51 9.62
N ALA A 65 -14.65 11.60 9.72
CA ALA A 65 -15.52 11.99 8.60
C ALA A 65 -15.27 13.42 8.12
N THR A 66 -14.83 14.31 9.00
CA THR A 66 -14.56 15.72 8.70
C THR A 66 -13.06 16.02 8.56
N ASN A 67 -12.19 15.02 8.66
CA ASN A 67 -10.74 15.23 8.61
C ASN A 67 -10.23 15.24 7.15
N PRO A 68 -9.81 16.39 6.59
CA PRO A 68 -9.30 16.46 5.23
C PRO A 68 -8.00 15.65 5.04
N ASP A 69 -7.25 15.44 6.11
CA ASP A 69 -5.97 14.75 6.15
C ASP A 69 -6.09 13.34 6.76
N LEU A 70 -7.25 12.69 6.64
CA LEU A 70 -7.49 11.36 7.22
C LEU A 70 -6.39 10.34 6.89
N GLY A 71 -5.83 10.38 5.68
CA GLY A 71 -4.74 9.48 5.28
C GLY A 71 -3.43 9.73 6.04
N GLN A 72 -3.16 10.99 6.39
CA GLN A 72 -2.03 11.32 7.26
C GLN A 72 -2.30 10.88 8.69
N ALA A 73 -3.52 11.08 9.20
CA ALA A 73 -3.90 10.62 10.53
C ALA A 73 -3.76 9.09 10.68
N ILE A 74 -4.20 8.32 9.67
CA ILE A 74 -4.01 6.87 9.61
C ILE A 74 -2.51 6.51 9.68
N ASN A 75 -1.69 7.14 8.83
CA ASN A 75 -0.25 6.88 8.82
C ASN A 75 0.44 7.26 10.14
N ASN A 76 0.03 8.37 10.77
CA ASN A 76 0.56 8.77 12.07
C ASN A 76 0.24 7.74 13.14
N CYS A 77 -0.98 7.19 13.15
CA CYS A 77 -1.35 6.12 14.07
C CYS A 77 -0.50 4.86 13.82
N LEU A 78 -0.39 4.43 12.56
CA LEU A 78 0.38 3.26 12.17
C LEU A 78 1.84 3.35 12.60
N MET A 79 2.49 4.50 12.36
CA MET A 79 3.89 4.69 12.73
C MET A 79 4.09 4.86 14.24
N ALA A 80 3.27 5.69 14.89
CA ALA A 80 3.48 6.05 16.30
C ALA A 80 3.01 4.96 17.27
N ASN A 81 1.92 4.25 16.96
CA ASN A 81 1.27 3.32 17.89
C ASN A 81 1.47 1.84 17.52
N MET A 82 1.72 1.53 16.24
CA MET A 82 1.94 0.15 15.78
C MET A 82 3.40 -0.12 15.37
N GLY A 83 4.21 0.94 15.26
CA GLY A 83 5.60 0.84 14.82
C GLY A 83 5.73 0.33 13.37
N GLY A 84 4.70 0.52 12.55
CA GLY A 84 4.69 0.15 11.13
C GLY A 84 5.26 1.25 10.23
N HIS A 85 5.25 0.97 8.92
CA HIS A 85 5.69 1.91 7.91
C HIS A 85 4.55 2.74 7.34
N LYS A 86 4.91 3.91 6.79
CA LYS A 86 3.96 4.77 6.10
C LYS A 86 3.43 4.07 4.84
N MET A 87 2.10 3.99 4.71
CA MET A 87 1.43 3.61 3.47
C MET A 87 1.42 4.77 2.47
N ASP A 88 1.54 4.49 1.18
CA ASP A 88 1.38 5.52 0.14
C ASP A 88 -0.04 6.10 0.18
N GLY A 89 -0.13 7.41 0.33
CA GLY A 89 -1.39 8.14 0.44
C GLY A 89 -2.31 8.01 -0.78
N ARG A 90 -1.75 7.63 -1.94
CA ARG A 90 -2.46 7.48 -3.22
C ARG A 90 -2.80 6.03 -3.56
N SER A 91 -2.37 5.09 -2.73
CA SER A 91 -2.51 3.66 -3.01
C SER A 91 -3.95 3.18 -2.91
N ALA A 92 -4.21 1.97 -3.39
CA ALA A 92 -5.52 1.33 -3.25
C ALA A 92 -5.83 0.98 -1.79
N GLU A 93 -4.79 0.61 -1.05
CA GLU A 93 -4.79 0.29 0.37
C GLU A 93 -5.22 1.50 1.20
N MET A 94 -4.58 2.67 1.00
CA MET A 94 -4.98 3.89 1.71
C MET A 94 -6.42 4.30 1.39
N ARG A 95 -6.84 4.19 0.12
CA ARG A 95 -8.24 4.48 -0.28
C ARG A 95 -9.21 3.53 0.41
N SER A 96 -8.89 2.24 0.45
CA SER A 96 -9.70 1.22 1.12
C SER A 96 -9.80 1.45 2.63
N MET A 97 -8.68 1.79 3.27
CA MET A 97 -8.64 2.09 4.69
C MET A 97 -9.51 3.31 5.02
N LYS A 98 -9.39 4.40 4.26
CA LYS A 98 -10.24 5.60 4.43
C LYS A 98 -11.72 5.27 4.30
N MET A 99 -12.10 4.49 3.26
CA MET A 99 -13.48 4.06 3.07
C MET A 99 -14.02 3.32 4.29
N TYR A 100 -13.25 2.37 4.83
CA TYR A 100 -13.66 1.58 5.98
C TYR A 100 -13.76 2.43 7.25
N VAL A 101 -12.75 3.26 7.54
CA VAL A 101 -12.77 4.19 8.70
C VAL A 101 -13.97 5.13 8.63
N MET A 102 -14.29 5.68 7.46
CA MET A 102 -15.48 6.53 7.30
C MET A 102 -16.76 5.75 7.59
N ALA A 103 -16.91 4.53 7.08
CA ALA A 103 -18.10 3.71 7.34
C ALA A 103 -18.31 3.41 8.84
N MET A 104 -17.23 3.22 9.60
CA MET A 104 -17.31 3.00 11.04
C MET A 104 -17.85 4.21 11.80
N VAL A 105 -17.71 5.43 11.25
CA VAL A 105 -18.25 6.66 11.84
C VAL A 105 -19.72 6.86 11.46
N THR A 106 -20.13 6.49 10.25
CA THR A 106 -21.51 6.68 9.77
C THR A 106 -22.52 5.72 10.38
N HIS A 107 -22.06 4.68 11.09
CA HIS A 107 -22.88 3.67 11.76
C HIS A 107 -22.85 3.78 13.29
N GLN A 108 -22.30 4.87 13.83
CA GLN A 108 -22.44 5.26 15.24
C GLN A 108 -23.66 6.15 15.44
#